data_AF-A0A969JPV7-F1
#
_entry.id   AF-A0A969JPV7-F1
#
_cell.length_a   1.000
_cell.length_b   1.000
_cell.length_c   1.000
_cell.angle_alpha   90.00
_cell.angle_beta   90.00
_cell.angle_gamma   90.00
#
_symmetry.space_group_name_H-M   'P 1'
#
loop_
_entity.id
_entity.type
_entity.pdbx_description
1 polymer ?
#
loop_
_entity_poly.entity_id
_entity_poly.type
_entity_poly.pdbx_seq_one_letter_code
_entity_poly.pdbx_strand_id
1 'polypeptide(L)'
;MKTDFYIISLFLAATISLALALRFWQRGARRGFYFLLLLISLAIGASSYAMELWGSQESVKFIWFVIKFLCSVMAPLFWLAFVFQYTEKRHRLELKRFFVFLIVPIITLVMLLTSAFHSGMFQNLELQESGFIAFNYGPYYWVHVAYMYTMFIAGDGYYSPG
;
A
#
# COMPACT_ATOMS: atom_id res chain seq x y z
N MET A 1 -3.61 -17.27 -20.00
CA MET A 1 -3.01 -16.26 -20.92
C MET A 1 -3.11 -14.82 -20.44
N LYS A 2 -4.28 -14.27 -20.05
CA LYS A 2 -4.36 -12.87 -19.54
C LYS A 2 -3.73 -12.71 -18.13
N THR A 3 -3.86 -13.72 -17.28
CA THR A 3 -3.28 -13.77 -15.92
C THR A 3 -1.76 -13.86 -15.94
N ASP A 4 -1.19 -14.67 -16.84
CA ASP A 4 0.26 -14.91 -16.94
C ASP A 4 1.04 -13.63 -17.26
N PHE A 5 0.51 -12.78 -18.15
CA PHE A 5 1.11 -11.49 -18.50
C PHE A 5 1.12 -10.50 -17.31
N TYR A 6 0.06 -10.54 -16.50
CA TYR A 6 -0.08 -9.69 -15.31
C TYR A 6 0.92 -10.07 -14.22
N ILE A 7 1.10 -11.38 -14.00
CA ILE A 7 2.07 -11.93 -13.06
C ILE A 7 3.49 -11.51 -13.47
N ILE A 8 3.83 -11.61 -14.76
CA ILE A 8 5.15 -11.21 -15.27
C ILE A 8 5.40 -9.71 -15.04
N SER A 9 4.40 -8.87 -15.30
CA SER A 9 4.52 -7.41 -15.10
C SER A 9 4.71 -7.03 -13.62
N LEU A 10 4.07 -7.76 -12.70
CA LEU A 10 4.23 -7.56 -11.25
C LEU A 10 5.60 -8.00 -10.74
N PHE A 11 6.12 -9.13 -11.23
CA PHE A 11 7.49 -9.53 -10.92
C PHE A 11 8.50 -8.51 -11.46
N LEU A 12 8.25 -7.95 -12.65
CA LEU A 12 9.09 -6.89 -13.20
C LEU A 12 9.07 -5.64 -12.31
N ALA A 13 7.88 -5.19 -11.90
CA ALA A 13 7.71 -4.04 -11.02
C ALA A 13 8.37 -4.25 -9.64
N ALA A 14 8.22 -5.44 -9.06
CA ALA A 14 8.88 -5.83 -7.82
C ALA A 14 10.41 -5.78 -7.97
N THR A 15 10.93 -6.35 -9.06
CA THR A 15 12.38 -6.39 -9.35
C THR A 15 12.96 -4.98 -9.53
N ILE A 16 12.27 -4.12 -10.29
CA ILE A 16 12.67 -2.73 -10.51
C ILE A 16 12.67 -1.95 -9.19
N SER A 17 11.63 -2.13 -8.37
CA SER A 17 11.52 -1.49 -7.05
C SER A 17 12.65 -1.94 -6.12
N LEU A 18 12.96 -3.24 -6.10
CA LEU A 18 14.05 -3.79 -5.30
C LEU A 18 15.43 -3.29 -5.78
N ALA A 19 15.64 -3.23 -7.10
CA ALA A 19 16.87 -2.72 -7.70
C ALA A 19 17.09 -1.23 -7.39
N LEU A 20 16.01 -0.43 -7.42
CA LEU A 20 16.04 0.97 -7.00
C LEU A 20 16.35 1.10 -5.50
N ALA A 21 15.74 0.27 -4.66
CA ALA A 21 15.99 0.26 -3.21
C ALA A 21 17.46 -0.07 -2.90
N LEU A 22 18.01 -1.11 -3.54
CA LEU A 22 19.41 -1.51 -3.39
C LEU A 22 20.37 -0.41 -3.86
N ARG A 23 20.09 0.24 -5.00
CA ARG A 23 20.90 1.37 -5.49
C ARG A 23 20.84 2.59 -4.57
N PHE A 24 19.68 2.88 -3.98
CA PHE A 24 19.53 3.95 -2.99
C PHE A 24 20.28 3.64 -1.70
N TRP A 25 20.22 2.38 -1.23
CA TRP A 25 20.95 1.91 -0.06
C TRP A 25 22.47 2.03 -0.23
N GLN A 26 22.99 1.63 -1.39
CA GLN A 26 24.42 1.70 -1.71
C GLN A 26 24.97 3.12 -1.80
N ARG A 27 24.11 4.13 -2.05
CA ARG A 27 24.53 5.55 -2.16
C ARG A 27 24.56 6.29 -0.82
N GLY A 28 24.44 5.62 0.32
CA GLY A 28 24.64 6.24 1.63
C GLY A 28 23.48 7.15 2.07
N ALA A 29 22.24 6.73 1.83
CA ALA A 29 21.06 7.53 2.11
C ALA A 29 20.60 7.45 3.60
N ARG A 30 21.33 8.09 4.54
CA ARG A 30 20.78 8.38 5.88
C ARG A 30 19.46 9.20 5.81
N ARG A 31 19.25 9.91 4.69
CA ARG A 31 18.05 10.72 4.37
C ARG A 31 16.97 9.99 3.55
N GLY A 32 17.13 8.70 3.22
CA GLY A 32 16.23 7.95 2.33
C GLY A 32 15.54 6.73 2.95
N PHE A 33 15.55 6.62 4.29
CA PHE A 33 15.03 5.45 5.00
C PHE A 33 13.53 5.20 4.72
N TYR A 34 12.71 6.26 4.70
CA TYR A 34 11.28 6.13 4.42
C TYR A 34 10.98 5.79 2.96
N PHE A 35 11.85 6.22 2.03
CA PHE A 35 11.76 5.81 0.63
C PHE A 35 12.07 4.32 0.45
N LEU A 36 13.05 3.80 1.19
CA LEU A 36 13.35 2.37 1.21
C LEU A 36 12.17 1.56 1.75
N LEU A 37 11.52 2.01 2.82
CA LEU A 37 10.32 1.37 3.36
C LEU A 37 9.16 1.39 2.35
N LEU A 38 8.98 2.49 1.62
CA LEU A 38 8.00 2.57 0.52
C LEU A 38 8.28 1.50 -0.55
N LEU A 39 9.53 1.40 -1.02
CA LEU A 39 9.92 0.44 -2.04
C LEU A 39 9.77 -1.01 -1.57
N ILE A 40 10.12 -1.30 -0.31
CA ILE A 40 9.90 -2.62 0.30
C ILE A 40 8.41 -2.93 0.37
N SER A 41 7.58 -1.98 0.80
CA SER A 41 6.13 -2.17 0.87
C SER A 41 5.52 -2.44 -0.51
N LEU A 42 5.97 -1.73 -1.55
CA LEU A 42 5.56 -1.99 -2.93
C LEU A 42 5.98 -3.39 -3.41
N ALA A 43 7.22 -3.81 -3.11
CA ALA A 43 7.71 -5.13 -3.47
C ALA A 43 6.93 -6.25 -2.78
N ILE A 44 6.63 -6.10 -1.48
CA ILE A 44 5.81 -7.06 -0.72
C ILE A 44 4.38 -7.08 -1.28
N GLY A 45 3.79 -5.91 -1.57
CA GLY A 45 2.45 -5.82 -2.15
C GLY A 45 2.35 -6.51 -3.51
N ALA A 46 3.32 -6.29 -4.40
CA ALA A 46 3.38 -6.94 -5.71
C ALA A 46 3.57 -8.46 -5.58
N SER A 47 4.46 -8.91 -4.68
CA SER A 47 4.69 -10.35 -4.44
C SER A 47 3.45 -11.03 -3.86
N SER A 48 2.74 -10.34 -2.94
CA SER A 48 1.50 -10.83 -2.35
C SER A 48 0.41 -11.00 -3.39
N TYR A 49 0.28 -10.05 -4.33
CA TYR A 49 -0.69 -10.19 -5.43
C TYR A 49 -0.34 -11.35 -6.38
N ALA A 50 0.96 -11.58 -6.66
CA ALA A 50 1.38 -12.74 -7.44
C ALA A 50 1.04 -14.06 -6.73
N MET A 51 1.21 -14.12 -5.41
CA MET A 51 0.88 -15.30 -4.60
C MET A 51 -0.63 -15.52 -4.42
N GLU A 52 -1.42 -14.45 -4.36
CA GLU A 52 -2.89 -14.50 -4.39
C GLU A 52 -3.40 -15.13 -5.69
N LEU A 53 -2.76 -14.80 -6.83
CA LEU A 53 -3.09 -15.38 -8.13
C LEU A 53 -2.67 -16.85 -8.26
N TRP A 54 -1.59 -17.24 -7.60
CA TRP A 54 -1.03 -18.59 -7.71
C TRP A 54 -1.68 -19.61 -6.77
N GLY A 55 -2.12 -19.19 -5.58
CA GLY A 55 -2.77 -20.07 -4.63
C GLY A 55 -4.08 -20.64 -5.18
N SER A 56 -4.34 -21.94 -4.99
CA SER A 56 -5.63 -22.55 -5.38
C SER A 56 -6.66 -22.49 -4.26
N GLN A 57 -6.22 -22.40 -3.00
CA GLN A 57 -7.06 -22.44 -1.81
C GLN A 57 -7.52 -21.04 -1.37
N GLU A 58 -8.79 -20.94 -1.00
CA GLU A 58 -9.44 -19.70 -0.59
C GLU A 58 -8.79 -19.02 0.62
N SER A 59 -8.48 -19.80 1.66
CA SER A 59 -7.84 -19.33 2.88
C SER A 59 -6.48 -18.68 2.60
N VAL A 60 -5.69 -19.27 1.70
CA VAL A 60 -4.37 -18.77 1.32
C VAL A 60 -4.49 -17.45 0.56
N LYS A 61 -5.46 -17.34 -0.35
CA LYS A 61 -5.70 -16.08 -1.10
C LYS A 61 -6.12 -14.95 -0.18
N PHE A 62 -6.98 -15.22 0.80
CA PHE A 62 -7.41 -14.21 1.75
C PHE A 62 -6.23 -13.66 2.57
N ILE A 63 -5.30 -14.52 3.00
CA ILE A 63 -4.08 -14.07 3.70
C ILE A 63 -3.25 -13.13 2.81
N TRP A 64 -3.01 -13.51 1.56
CA TRP A 64 -2.27 -12.66 0.62
C TRP A 64 -3.01 -11.36 0.29
N PHE A 65 -4.33 -11.40 0.20
CA PHE A 65 -5.17 -10.23 0.05
C PHE A 65 -4.99 -9.25 1.22
N VAL A 66 -5.03 -9.74 2.47
CA VAL A 66 -4.81 -8.91 3.66
C VAL A 66 -3.40 -8.32 3.67
N ILE A 67 -2.37 -9.11 3.34
CA ILE A 67 -0.97 -8.61 3.28
C ILE A 67 -0.83 -7.54 2.20
N LYS A 68 -1.38 -7.77 1.00
CA LYS A 68 -1.42 -6.80 -0.09
C LYS A 68 -2.12 -5.52 0.33
N PHE A 69 -3.28 -5.65 0.98
CA PHE A 69 -4.06 -4.50 1.41
C PHE A 69 -3.32 -3.70 2.49
N LEU A 70 -2.67 -4.38 3.42
CA LEU A 70 -1.82 -3.75 4.44
C LEU A 70 -0.67 -2.94 3.82
N CYS A 71 -0.01 -3.48 2.80
CA CYS A 71 1.03 -2.75 2.05
C CYS A 71 0.46 -1.49 1.38
N SER A 72 -0.73 -1.61 0.78
CA SER A 72 -1.42 -0.47 0.19
C SER A 72 -1.67 0.61 1.26
N VAL A 73 -2.25 0.26 2.39
CA VAL A 73 -2.55 1.18 3.52
C VAL A 73 -1.30 1.87 4.06
N MET A 74 -0.15 1.18 4.11
CA MET A 74 1.11 1.72 4.64
C MET A 74 1.86 2.61 3.64
N ALA A 75 1.69 2.39 2.33
CA ALA A 75 2.46 3.11 1.30
C ALA A 75 2.30 4.66 1.37
N PRO A 76 1.09 5.24 1.53
CA PRO A 76 0.94 6.69 1.66
C PRO A 76 1.66 7.26 2.88
N LEU A 77 1.72 6.52 4.00
CA LEU A 77 2.45 6.95 5.20
C LEU A 77 3.95 7.03 4.94
N PHE A 78 4.52 6.03 4.24
CA PHE A 78 5.93 6.02 3.89
C PHE A 78 6.26 7.11 2.87
N TRP A 79 5.37 7.37 1.90
CA TRP A 79 5.50 8.48 0.95
C TRP A 79 5.55 9.82 1.68
N LEU A 80 4.59 10.08 2.56
CA LEU A 80 4.53 11.33 3.32
C LEU A 80 5.76 11.50 4.21
N ALA A 81 6.16 10.45 4.94
CA ALA A 81 7.36 10.47 5.78
C ALA A 81 8.64 10.74 4.96
N PHE A 82 8.71 10.21 3.74
CA PHE A 82 9.79 10.51 2.81
C PHE A 82 9.81 11.96 2.35
N VAL A 83 8.66 12.50 1.89
CA VAL A 83 8.55 13.91 1.46
C VAL A 83 8.99 14.85 2.59
N PHE A 84 8.57 14.59 3.83
CA PHE A 84 9.00 15.39 4.98
C PHE A 84 10.49 15.26 5.31
N GLN A 85 11.08 14.07 5.15
CA GLN A 85 12.51 13.87 5.36
C GLN A 85 13.35 14.62 4.31
N TYR A 86 12.82 14.75 3.08
CA TYR A 86 13.53 15.37 1.96
C TYR A 86 13.33 16.89 1.88
N THR A 87 12.17 17.37 2.31
CA THR A 87 11.88 18.81 2.37
C THR A 87 12.57 19.38 3.61
N GLU A 88 13.76 19.98 3.48
CA GLU A 88 14.54 20.57 4.60
C GLU A 88 13.82 21.73 5.34
N LYS A 89 12.55 22.01 5.01
CA LYS A 89 11.67 22.86 5.80
C LYS A 89 11.47 22.22 7.18
N ARG A 90 12.23 22.73 8.15
CA ARG A 90 12.20 22.56 9.61
C ARG A 90 10.81 22.67 10.29
N HIS A 91 9.70 22.46 9.60
CA HIS A 91 8.46 22.17 10.29
C HIS A 91 8.59 20.78 10.87
N ARG A 92 8.97 20.73 12.16
CA ARG A 92 8.68 19.58 13.02
C ARG A 92 7.28 19.14 12.64
N LEU A 93 7.14 17.94 12.08
CA LEU A 93 5.91 17.19 12.22
C LEU A 93 5.62 17.26 13.71
N GLU A 94 4.67 18.10 14.13
CA GLU A 94 4.12 17.93 15.44
C GLU A 94 3.66 16.49 15.44
N LEU A 95 4.25 15.64 16.30
CA LEU A 95 3.90 14.21 16.35
C LEU A 95 2.38 14.04 16.30
N LYS A 96 1.63 14.99 16.88
CA LYS A 96 0.20 15.18 16.78
C LYS A 96 -0.38 15.05 15.35
N ARG A 97 0.15 15.75 14.34
CA ARG A 97 -0.33 15.67 12.95
C ARG A 97 -0.02 14.31 12.33
N PHE A 98 1.15 13.75 12.61
CA PHE A 98 1.51 12.39 12.16
C PHE A 98 0.58 11.33 12.78
N PHE A 99 0.23 11.46 14.06
CA PHE A 99 -0.73 10.60 14.73
C PHE A 99 -2.13 10.68 14.11
N VAL A 100 -2.59 11.87 13.69
CA VAL A 100 -3.86 12.00 12.97
C VAL A 100 -3.85 11.19 11.66
N PHE A 101 -2.73 11.19 10.95
CA PHE A 101 -2.58 10.37 9.73
C PHE A 101 -2.44 8.88 10.01
N LEU A 102 -2.06 8.46 11.22
CA LEU A 102 -2.05 7.06 11.65
C LEU A 102 -3.45 6.54 12.03
N ILE A 103 -4.38 7.42 12.42
CA ILE A 103 -5.74 7.02 12.80
C ILE A 103 -6.47 6.38 11.62
N VAL A 104 -6.41 6.99 10.44
CA VAL A 104 -7.08 6.47 9.23
C VAL A 104 -6.63 5.05 8.84
N PRO A 105 -5.32 4.74 8.73
CA PRO A 105 -4.85 3.39 8.42
C PRO A 105 -5.17 2.39 9.53
N ILE A 106 -5.17 2.79 10.81
CA ILE A 106 -5.63 1.91 11.90
C ILE A 106 -7.11 1.58 11.74
N ILE A 107 -7.97 2.58 11.51
CA ILE A 107 -9.41 2.35 11.31
C ILE A 107 -9.63 1.50 10.06
N THR A 108 -8.86 1.72 8.99
CA THR A 108 -8.93 0.92 7.76
C THR A 108 -8.57 -0.55 8.03
N LEU A 109 -7.55 -0.80 8.85
CA LEU A 109 -7.12 -2.15 9.21
C LEU A 109 -8.16 -2.84 10.10
N VAL A 110 -8.75 -2.11 11.03
CA VAL A 110 -9.89 -2.61 11.84
C VAL A 110 -11.05 -2.95 10.91
N MET A 111 -11.48 -2.03 10.04
CA MET A 111 -12.57 -2.22 9.07
C MET A 111 -12.32 -3.41 8.12
N LEU A 112 -11.06 -3.65 7.75
CA LEU A 112 -10.65 -4.80 6.94
C LEU A 112 -10.80 -6.10 7.71
N LEU A 113 -10.34 -6.16 8.96
CA LEU A 113 -10.43 -7.37 9.78
C LEU A 113 -11.86 -7.65 10.24
N THR A 114 -12.64 -6.61 10.48
CA THR A 114 -14.07 -6.72 10.83
C THR A 114 -14.96 -6.84 9.60
N SER A 115 -14.41 -6.80 8.38
CA SER A 115 -15.20 -6.99 7.15
C SER A 115 -15.82 -8.39 7.07
N ALA A 116 -15.27 -9.36 7.80
CA ALA A 116 -15.87 -10.68 7.95
C ALA A 116 -17.22 -10.64 8.71
N PHE A 117 -17.43 -9.64 9.56
CA PHE A 117 -18.63 -9.48 10.39
C PHE A 117 -19.57 -8.38 9.87
N HIS A 118 -19.09 -7.51 8.98
CA HIS A 118 -19.91 -6.44 8.40
C HIS A 118 -19.47 -6.07 6.97
N SER A 119 -20.42 -5.64 6.16
CA SER A 119 -20.24 -5.25 4.75
C SER A 119 -19.60 -3.86 4.56
N GLY A 120 -18.91 -3.34 5.59
CA GLY A 120 -18.41 -1.96 5.66
C GLY A 120 -17.30 -1.64 4.67
N MET A 121 -16.41 -2.60 4.40
CA MET A 121 -15.25 -2.41 3.53
C MET A 121 -15.29 -3.29 2.28
N PHE A 122 -15.59 -4.58 2.46
CA PHE A 122 -15.83 -5.54 1.38
C PHE A 122 -17.10 -6.33 1.68
N GLN A 123 -17.89 -6.61 0.64
CA GLN A 123 -19.09 -7.45 0.73
C GLN A 123 -18.94 -8.62 -0.23
N ASN A 124 -19.50 -9.78 0.13
CA ASN A 124 -19.53 -11.01 -0.68
C ASN A 124 -18.14 -11.33 -1.25
N LEU A 125 -17.19 -11.67 -0.37
CA LEU A 125 -15.90 -12.22 -0.80
C LEU A 125 -16.18 -13.58 -1.45
N GLU A 126 -16.25 -13.60 -2.78
CA GLU A 126 -16.47 -14.81 -3.57
C GLU A 126 -15.26 -15.07 -4.45
N LEU A 127 -14.83 -16.32 -4.48
CA LEU A 127 -13.79 -16.76 -5.41
C LEU A 127 -14.38 -17.00 -6.78
N GLN A 128 -13.97 -16.18 -7.75
CA GLN A 128 -14.30 -16.45 -9.14
C GLN A 128 -13.48 -17.61 -9.68
N GLU A 129 -14.07 -18.34 -10.63
CA GLU A 129 -13.41 -19.41 -11.41
C GLU A 129 -12.13 -18.93 -12.12
N SER A 130 -12.02 -17.62 -12.37
CA SER A 130 -10.84 -16.95 -12.91
C SER A 130 -9.63 -16.94 -11.96
N GLY A 131 -9.81 -17.35 -10.70
CA GLY A 131 -8.79 -17.32 -9.66
C GLY A 131 -8.69 -15.97 -8.94
N PHE A 132 -9.53 -14.99 -9.27
CA PHE A 132 -9.58 -13.71 -8.56
C PHE A 132 -10.57 -13.76 -7.40
N ILE A 133 -10.25 -13.02 -6.33
CA ILE A 133 -11.24 -12.73 -5.30
C ILE A 133 -12.12 -11.59 -5.84
N ALA A 134 -13.40 -11.86 -6.07
CA ALA A 134 -14.38 -10.84 -6.36
C ALA A 134 -15.01 -10.38 -5.04
N PHE A 135 -15.15 -9.07 -4.88
CA PHE A 135 -15.82 -8.46 -3.74
C PHE A 135 -16.51 -7.19 -4.19
N ASN A 136 -17.65 -6.89 -3.58
CA ASN A 136 -18.31 -5.60 -3.71
C ASN A 136 -17.66 -4.61 -2.75
N TYR A 137 -17.41 -3.40 -3.23
CA TYR A 137 -16.81 -2.35 -2.42
C TYR A 137 -17.83 -1.79 -1.43
N GLY A 138 -17.53 -1.87 -0.14
CA GLY A 138 -18.32 -1.24 0.91
C GLY A 138 -18.10 0.28 0.96
N PRO A 139 -18.95 1.03 1.68
CA PRO A 139 -18.86 2.49 1.75
C PRO A 139 -17.50 2.99 2.27
N TYR A 140 -16.89 2.27 3.21
CA TYR A 140 -15.62 2.68 3.82
C TYR A 140 -14.43 2.54 2.86
N TYR A 141 -14.53 1.66 1.85
CA TYR A 141 -13.49 1.53 0.82
C TYR A 141 -13.26 2.87 0.10
N TRP A 142 -14.32 3.60 -0.21
CA TRP A 142 -14.23 4.91 -0.87
C TRP A 142 -13.60 5.98 0.02
N VAL A 143 -13.82 5.91 1.35
CA VAL A 143 -13.15 6.78 2.33
C VAL A 143 -11.64 6.55 2.32
N HIS A 144 -11.22 5.29 2.29
CA HIS A 144 -9.80 4.93 2.18
C HIS A 144 -9.19 5.43 0.85
N VAL A 145 -9.91 5.28 -0.27
CA VAL A 145 -9.47 5.80 -1.57
C VAL A 145 -9.31 7.32 -1.55
N ALA A 146 -10.28 8.06 -1.04
CA ALA A 146 -10.20 9.51 -0.91
C ALA A 146 -9.02 9.95 -0.03
N TYR A 147 -8.78 9.23 1.07
CA TYR A 147 -7.63 9.45 1.93
C TYR A 147 -6.30 9.26 1.18
N MET A 148 -6.16 8.19 0.41
CA MET A 148 -4.94 7.94 -0.38
C MET A 148 -4.65 9.06 -1.37
N TYR A 149 -5.66 9.50 -2.13
CA TYR A 149 -5.47 10.61 -3.07
C TYR A 149 -5.09 11.90 -2.36
N THR A 150 -5.71 12.19 -1.21
CA THR A 150 -5.37 13.36 -0.40
C THR A 150 -3.92 13.30 0.09
N MET A 151 -3.43 12.13 0.50
CA MET A 151 -2.04 11.93 0.90
C MET A 151 -1.04 12.17 -0.24
N PHE A 152 -1.34 11.66 -1.44
CA PHE A 152 -0.48 11.90 -2.61
C PHE A 152 -0.45 13.37 -2.99
N ILE A 153 -1.61 14.02 -3.09
CA ILE A 153 -1.73 15.45 -3.39
C ILE A 153 -1.03 16.31 -2.32
N ALA A 154 -1.18 15.96 -1.04
CA ALA A 154 -0.50 16.66 0.04
C ALA A 154 1.03 16.50 -0.07
N GLY A 155 1.52 15.32 -0.44
CA GLY A 155 2.95 15.10 -0.73
C GLY A 155 3.46 15.97 -1.88
N ASP A 156 2.72 16.02 -2.98
CA ASP A 156 3.09 16.81 -4.17
C ASP A 156 3.02 18.32 -3.90
N GLY A 157 2.00 18.78 -3.17
CA GLY A 157 1.86 20.18 -2.76
C GLY A 157 2.99 20.65 -1.85
N TYR A 158 3.59 19.76 -1.06
CA TYR A 158 4.79 20.04 -0.28
C TYR A 158 6.08 20.07 -1.13
N TYR A 159 6.11 19.38 -2.27
CA TYR A 159 7.27 19.29 -3.17
C TYR A 159 7.38 20.46 -4.17
N SER A 160 6.35 21.30 -4.33
CA SER A 160 6.41 22.48 -5.22
C SER A 160 7.57 23.41 -4.83
N PRO A 161 8.62 23.56 -5.67
CA PRO A 161 9.65 24.56 -5.45
C PRO A 161 9.01 25.93 -5.71
N GLY A 162 8.90 26.73 -4.65
CA GLY A 162 8.66 28.17 -4.77
C GLY A 162 9.95 28.90 -5.09
#